data_AF-A0A7I2V5G4-F1
#
_entry.id   AF-A0A7I2V5G4-F1
#
_cell.length_a   1.000
_cell.length_b   1.000
_cell.length_c   1.000
_cell.angle_alpha   90.00
_cell.angle_beta   90.00
_cell.angle_gamma   90.00
#
_symmetry.space_group_name_H-M   'P 1'
#
loop_
_entity.id
_entity.type
_entity.pdbx_description
1 polymer ?
#
loop_
_entity_poly.entity_id
_entity_poly.type
_entity_poly.pdbx_seq_one_letter_code
_entity_poly.pdbx_strand_id
1 'polypeptide(L)'
;MAALRALCGFRGVAAQVLRPGAGVRLPIQPSRGVRQWQPDVEWAQQFGGAVMYPSKETAHWKPPPWNETESCYVDQAGFKLLASDVDPPKDTIVKNITLNFGPQHPAAHGVLRLVMELSGEMVRKCDPHIGLLHRGTEKLIEYKTYLQALPYFDRLDYVSMMCNEQAYSLAVEKLLNIRPPPRAQWIRVLFGEITRLLNHIMAVTTHALDLGAMTPFFWLFEEREKMFEFYERVSGARMHAAYIRPGGVHQDLPLGLMDDIYQFSKNFSLRLDELEELLTNNRIWRNRTIDIGVVTAEEALNYGFSGVMLRGSGIQWDLRKTQPYDVYDQVEFDVPVGSRG
;
A
#
# COMPACT_ATOMS: atom_id res chain seq x y z
N MET A 1 -29.19 -13.93 -70.66
CA MET A 1 -29.41 -15.29 -70.10
C MET A 1 -30.11 -15.16 -68.74
N ALA A 2 -31.39 -14.81 -68.77
CA ALA A 2 -32.22 -14.46 -67.62
C ALA A 2 -32.81 -15.69 -66.87
N ALA A 3 -32.18 -16.86 -66.98
CA ALA A 3 -32.73 -18.12 -66.47
C ALA A 3 -32.13 -18.60 -65.12
N LEU A 4 -31.15 -17.89 -64.55
CA LEU A 4 -30.46 -18.31 -63.31
C LEU A 4 -30.89 -17.54 -62.04
N ARG A 5 -31.79 -16.54 -62.15
CA ARG A 5 -32.31 -15.78 -60.99
C ARG A 5 -33.60 -16.35 -60.38
N ALA A 6 -34.20 -17.39 -60.98
CA ALA A 6 -35.48 -17.95 -60.52
C ALA A 6 -35.36 -19.06 -59.46
N LEU A 7 -34.15 -19.49 -59.10
CA LEU A 7 -33.92 -20.57 -58.12
C LEU A 7 -33.80 -20.08 -56.66
N CYS A 8 -33.83 -18.77 -56.40
CA CYS A 8 -33.79 -18.22 -55.04
C CYS A 8 -35.17 -18.06 -54.37
N GLY A 9 -36.26 -18.47 -55.02
CA GLY A 9 -37.64 -18.28 -54.54
C GLY A 9 -38.24 -19.44 -53.73
N PHE A 10 -37.54 -20.56 -53.56
CA PHE A 10 -38.02 -21.74 -52.82
C PHE A 10 -37.14 -22.03 -51.59
N ARG A 11 -37.00 -21.07 -50.68
CA ARG A 11 -36.64 -21.39 -49.29
C ARG A 11 -37.92 -21.48 -48.49
N GLY A 12 -38.38 -22.72 -48.33
CA GLY A 12 -39.57 -23.07 -47.58
C GLY A 12 -39.53 -22.56 -46.15
N VAL A 13 -40.74 -22.44 -45.61
CA VAL A 13 -41.20 -21.98 -44.28
C VAL A 13 -40.52 -22.68 -43.08
N ALA A 14 -39.49 -23.50 -43.30
CA ALA A 14 -38.81 -24.30 -42.28
C ALA A 14 -37.81 -23.51 -41.40
N ALA A 15 -37.42 -22.29 -41.78
CA ALA A 15 -36.36 -21.55 -41.09
C ALA A 15 -36.82 -20.78 -39.83
N GLN A 16 -38.11 -20.78 -39.49
CA GLN A 16 -38.66 -20.01 -38.36
C GLN A 16 -38.94 -20.82 -37.08
N VAL A 17 -38.65 -22.13 -37.05
CA VAL A 17 -39.17 -23.04 -36.00
C VAL A 17 -38.16 -23.39 -34.90
N LEU A 18 -36.87 -23.05 -35.06
CA LEU A 18 -35.82 -23.51 -34.13
C LEU A 18 -35.24 -22.35 -33.30
N ARG A 19 -36.04 -21.81 -32.37
CA ARG A 19 -35.56 -20.97 -31.25
C ARG A 19 -35.57 -21.80 -29.95
N PRO A 20 -34.45 -21.99 -29.24
CA PRO A 20 -34.45 -22.71 -27.97
C PRO A 20 -34.96 -21.78 -26.86
N GLY A 21 -36.10 -22.14 -26.26
CA GLY A 21 -36.83 -21.34 -25.27
C GLY A 21 -38.25 -20.97 -25.70
N ALA A 22 -38.54 -20.99 -27.00
CA ALA A 22 -39.90 -21.08 -27.49
C ALA A 22 -40.25 -22.57 -27.55
N GLY A 23 -40.98 -23.07 -26.56
CA GLY A 23 -41.58 -24.40 -26.64
C GLY A 23 -42.22 -24.55 -28.01
N VAL A 24 -41.88 -25.64 -28.71
CA VAL A 24 -42.30 -25.90 -30.10
C VAL A 24 -43.78 -25.55 -30.23
N ARG A 25 -44.11 -24.38 -30.79
CA ARG A 25 -45.49 -24.09 -31.19
C ARG A 25 -45.70 -24.88 -32.44
N LEU A 26 -46.07 -26.15 -32.24
CA LEU A 26 -46.62 -26.98 -33.29
C LEU A 26 -47.77 -26.20 -33.94
N PRO A 27 -47.87 -26.19 -35.28
CA PRO A 27 -49.09 -25.71 -35.90
C PRO A 27 -50.24 -26.54 -35.33
N ILE A 28 -51.32 -25.85 -34.96
CA ILE A 28 -52.58 -26.44 -34.48
C ILE A 28 -52.87 -27.68 -35.32
N GLN A 29 -53.08 -28.83 -34.66
CA GLN A 29 -53.42 -30.08 -35.34
C GLN A 29 -54.49 -29.80 -36.40
N PRO A 30 -54.24 -30.10 -37.69
CA PRO A 30 -55.21 -29.83 -38.72
C PRO A 30 -56.44 -30.71 -38.47
N SER A 31 -57.60 -30.07 -38.47
CA SER A 31 -58.91 -30.71 -38.41
C SER A 31 -59.00 -31.82 -39.46
N ARG A 32 -59.38 -33.01 -38.99
CA ARG A 32 -59.65 -34.26 -39.72
C ARG A 32 -60.06 -34.03 -41.18
N GLY A 33 -59.19 -34.39 -42.13
CA GLY A 33 -59.54 -34.40 -43.56
C GLY A 33 -58.40 -34.66 -44.55
N VAL A 34 -57.14 -34.38 -44.20
CA VAL A 34 -56.01 -34.57 -45.11
C VAL A 34 -55.20 -35.80 -44.68
N ARG A 35 -55.22 -36.88 -45.48
CA ARG A 35 -54.50 -38.14 -45.24
C ARG A 35 -53.02 -38.09 -45.66
N GLN A 36 -52.42 -36.90 -45.74
CA GLN A 36 -51.01 -36.76 -46.11
C GLN A 36 -50.17 -36.81 -44.84
N TRP A 37 -49.21 -37.74 -44.80
CA TRP A 37 -48.32 -37.91 -43.67
C TRP A 37 -47.51 -36.62 -43.43
N GLN A 38 -47.47 -36.16 -42.18
CA GLN A 38 -46.64 -35.04 -41.73
C GLN A 38 -45.62 -35.60 -40.74
N PRO A 39 -44.38 -35.06 -40.74
CA PRO A 39 -43.38 -35.52 -39.80
C PRO A 39 -43.78 -35.19 -38.37
N ASP A 40 -43.63 -36.18 -37.49
CA ASP A 40 -43.86 -36.07 -36.06
C ASP A 40 -42.59 -35.57 -35.33
N VAL A 41 -42.68 -35.42 -34.00
CA VAL A 41 -41.56 -34.94 -33.17
C VAL A 41 -40.38 -35.91 -33.22
N GLU A 42 -40.64 -37.22 -33.31
CA GLU A 42 -39.61 -38.24 -33.44
C GLU A 42 -38.85 -38.11 -34.77
N TRP A 43 -39.57 -37.89 -35.88
CA TRP A 43 -38.94 -37.60 -37.17
C TRP A 43 -38.09 -36.33 -37.12
N ALA A 44 -38.58 -35.25 -36.50
CA ALA A 44 -37.85 -33.99 -36.42
C ALA A 44 -36.56 -34.09 -35.58
N GLN A 45 -36.57 -34.87 -34.50
CA GLN A 45 -35.39 -35.06 -33.63
C GLN A 45 -34.26 -35.83 -34.32
N GLN A 46 -34.57 -36.71 -35.28
CA GLN A 46 -33.56 -37.42 -36.08
C GLN A 46 -32.66 -36.45 -36.88
N PHE A 47 -33.16 -35.25 -37.23
CA PHE A 47 -32.42 -34.21 -37.95
C PHE A 47 -31.83 -33.13 -37.03
N GLY A 48 -32.07 -33.20 -35.72
CA GLY A 48 -31.65 -32.18 -34.74
C GLY A 48 -30.33 -32.48 -34.01
N GLY A 49 -29.71 -33.63 -34.27
CA GLY A 49 -28.44 -34.02 -33.65
C GLY A 49 -27.22 -33.32 -34.26
N ALA A 50 -26.06 -33.45 -33.61
CA ALA A 50 -24.79 -32.94 -34.14
C ALA A 50 -24.38 -33.63 -35.46
N VAL A 51 -24.79 -34.89 -35.65
CA VAL A 51 -24.56 -35.69 -36.86
C VAL A 51 -25.82 -36.47 -37.22
N MET A 52 -25.99 -36.75 -38.52
CA MET A 52 -27.14 -37.48 -39.06
C MET A 52 -27.15 -38.97 -38.68
N TYR A 53 -25.97 -39.58 -38.51
CA TYR A 53 -25.83 -41.00 -38.15
C TYR A 53 -24.88 -41.15 -36.94
N PRO A 54 -25.42 -41.26 -35.72
CA PRO A 54 -24.62 -41.43 -34.52
C PRO A 54 -23.89 -42.79 -34.50
N SER A 55 -22.58 -42.76 -34.31
CA SER A 55 -21.71 -43.92 -34.11
C SER A 55 -21.16 -43.91 -32.67
N LYS A 56 -20.52 -45.01 -32.23
CA LYS A 56 -19.86 -45.07 -30.92
C LYS A 56 -18.81 -43.95 -30.75
N GLU A 57 -18.20 -43.52 -31.86
CA GLU A 57 -17.20 -42.46 -31.88
C GLU A 57 -17.83 -41.07 -31.82
N THR A 58 -18.96 -40.84 -32.48
CA THR A 58 -19.58 -39.50 -32.59
C THR A 58 -20.57 -39.17 -31.47
N ALA A 59 -20.78 -40.10 -30.53
CA ALA A 59 -21.70 -39.94 -29.40
C ALA A 59 -21.37 -38.76 -28.46
N HIS A 60 -20.13 -38.27 -28.46
CA HIS A 60 -19.69 -37.16 -27.61
C HIS A 60 -19.91 -35.77 -28.23
N TRP A 61 -20.33 -35.69 -29.51
CA TRP A 61 -20.56 -34.42 -30.21
C TRP A 61 -21.92 -33.85 -29.85
N LYS A 62 -21.91 -32.63 -29.29
CA LYS A 62 -23.10 -31.86 -28.99
C LYS A 62 -23.37 -30.85 -30.11
N PRO A 63 -24.64 -30.55 -30.43
CA PRO A 63 -24.93 -29.47 -31.37
C PRO A 63 -24.38 -28.15 -30.82
N PRO A 64 -23.92 -27.22 -31.69
CA PRO A 64 -23.37 -25.95 -31.26
C PRO A 64 -24.42 -25.12 -30.50
N PRO A 65 -23.98 -24.21 -29.60
CA PRO A 65 -24.88 -23.29 -28.91
C PRO A 65 -25.59 -22.37 -29.91
N TRP A 66 -26.78 -21.87 -29.56
CA TRP A 66 -27.57 -20.99 -30.42
C TRP A 66 -27.61 -19.59 -29.83
N ASN A 67 -26.56 -18.79 -30.03
CA ASN A 67 -26.52 -17.39 -29.59
C ASN A 67 -26.52 -16.44 -30.79
N GLU A 68 -27.59 -15.64 -30.94
CA GLU A 68 -27.70 -14.59 -31.97
C GLU A 68 -27.14 -13.25 -31.40
N THR A 69 -25.83 -13.04 -31.49
CA THR A 69 -25.24 -11.69 -31.32
C THR A 69 -24.32 -11.40 -32.50
N GLU A 70 -24.67 -10.37 -33.29
CA GLU A 70 -24.01 -9.95 -34.54
C GLU A 70 -22.63 -9.27 -34.33
N SER A 71 -21.74 -9.82 -33.50
CA SER A 71 -20.35 -9.34 -33.43
C SER A 71 -19.42 -10.25 -34.23
N CYS A 72 -19.09 -9.80 -35.44
CA CYS A 72 -18.08 -10.45 -36.29
C CYS A 72 -16.67 -10.14 -35.78
N TYR A 73 -15.89 -11.17 -35.45
CA TYR A 73 -14.43 -11.07 -35.31
C TYR A 73 -13.76 -11.84 -36.44
N VAL A 74 -12.65 -11.30 -36.96
CA VAL A 74 -11.85 -11.90 -38.02
C VAL A 74 -10.72 -12.67 -37.36
N ASP A 75 -10.60 -13.97 -37.64
CA ASP A 75 -9.44 -14.76 -37.22
C ASP A 75 -8.20 -14.38 -38.07
N GLN A 76 -7.01 -14.74 -37.60
CA GLN A 76 -5.75 -14.47 -38.32
C GLN A 76 -5.67 -15.19 -39.69
N ALA A 77 -6.62 -16.07 -40.01
CA ALA A 77 -6.73 -16.82 -41.26
C ALA A 77 -7.73 -16.22 -42.27
N GLY A 78 -8.44 -15.14 -41.91
CA GLY A 78 -9.34 -14.42 -42.81
C GLY A 78 -10.66 -15.14 -43.12
N PHE A 79 -11.08 -16.13 -42.33
CA PHE A 79 -12.34 -16.84 -42.55
C PHE A 79 -13.48 -16.15 -41.78
N LYS A 80 -14.55 -15.80 -42.49
CA LYS A 80 -15.72 -15.10 -41.93
C LYS A 80 -16.70 -16.14 -41.35
N LEU A 81 -16.50 -16.55 -40.10
CA LEU A 81 -17.42 -17.44 -39.39
C LEU A 81 -18.62 -16.63 -38.85
N LEU A 82 -19.83 -17.17 -39.03
CA LEU A 82 -21.05 -16.63 -38.42
C LEU A 82 -20.94 -16.78 -36.90
N ALA A 83 -21.22 -15.73 -36.14
CA ALA A 83 -21.05 -15.67 -34.68
C ALA A 83 -22.09 -16.49 -33.89
N SER A 84 -22.54 -17.63 -34.42
CA SER A 84 -23.41 -18.59 -33.71
C SER A 84 -22.64 -19.45 -32.70
N ASP A 85 -21.30 -19.43 -32.73
CA ASP A 85 -20.44 -20.47 -32.13
C ASP A 85 -19.63 -19.96 -30.92
N VAL A 86 -20.26 -19.19 -30.02
CA VAL A 86 -19.59 -18.73 -28.79
C VAL A 86 -19.86 -19.73 -27.67
N ASP A 87 -18.87 -20.57 -27.38
CA ASP A 87 -18.86 -21.36 -26.15
C ASP A 87 -18.97 -20.44 -24.93
N PRO A 88 -19.65 -20.87 -23.84
CA PRO A 88 -19.64 -20.10 -22.61
C PRO A 88 -18.18 -19.82 -22.23
N PRO A 89 -17.82 -18.55 -21.95
CA PRO A 89 -16.45 -18.21 -21.66
C PRO A 89 -15.98 -19.10 -20.51
N LYS A 90 -14.95 -19.90 -20.76
CA LYS A 90 -14.24 -20.54 -19.66
C LYS A 90 -13.48 -19.40 -18.99
N ASP A 91 -13.97 -18.97 -17.84
CA ASP A 91 -13.24 -18.06 -16.97
C ASP A 91 -12.03 -18.81 -16.42
N THR A 92 -11.01 -19.00 -17.27
CA THR A 92 -9.68 -19.36 -16.82
C THR A 92 -9.10 -18.12 -16.17
N ILE A 93 -9.46 -17.91 -14.91
CA ILE A 93 -8.90 -16.86 -14.07
C ILE A 93 -7.40 -17.13 -14.03
N VAL A 94 -6.63 -16.26 -14.68
CA VAL A 94 -5.18 -16.26 -14.58
C VAL A 94 -4.86 -16.12 -13.10
N LYS A 95 -4.23 -17.13 -12.52
CA LYS A 95 -3.87 -17.09 -11.10
C LYS A 95 -2.89 -15.94 -10.90
N ASN A 96 -3.28 -15.00 -10.03
CA ASN A 96 -2.39 -13.94 -9.58
C ASN A 96 -1.13 -14.56 -8.98
N ILE A 97 0.01 -13.93 -9.23
CA ILE A 97 1.29 -14.40 -8.71
C ILE A 97 1.38 -13.93 -7.27
N THR A 98 1.52 -14.87 -6.34
CA THR A 98 1.81 -14.56 -4.94
C THR A 98 3.32 -14.45 -4.77
N LEU A 99 3.83 -13.26 -4.52
CA LEU A 99 5.25 -13.01 -4.26
C LEU A 99 5.46 -12.79 -2.77
N ASN A 100 6.41 -13.54 -2.20
CA ASN A 100 6.81 -13.38 -0.82
C ASN A 100 8.11 -12.56 -0.76
N PHE A 101 7.99 -11.30 -0.38
CA PHE A 101 9.11 -10.44 -0.12
C PHE A 101 9.66 -10.78 1.27
N GLY A 102 10.79 -11.48 1.27
CA GLY A 102 11.35 -12.09 2.47
C GLY A 102 12.02 -11.11 3.43
N PRO A 103 12.34 -11.56 4.66
CA PRO A 103 12.81 -10.67 5.73
C PRO A 103 14.22 -10.11 5.54
N GLN A 104 15.00 -10.63 4.59
CA GLN A 104 16.41 -10.30 4.39
C GLN A 104 16.65 -9.28 3.27
N HIS A 105 15.59 -8.65 2.75
CA HIS A 105 15.74 -7.69 1.66
C HIS A 105 16.21 -6.32 2.18
N PRO A 106 17.17 -5.64 1.53
CA PRO A 106 17.68 -4.33 1.97
C PRO A 106 16.58 -3.28 2.20
N ALA A 107 15.62 -3.18 1.27
CA ALA A 107 14.48 -2.27 1.35
C ALA A 107 13.43 -2.61 2.45
N ALA A 108 13.63 -3.68 3.23
CA ALA A 108 12.79 -3.96 4.40
C ALA A 108 13.20 -3.14 5.63
N HIS A 109 14.38 -2.48 5.60
CA HIS A 109 14.94 -1.66 6.68
C HIS A 109 14.74 -2.24 8.09
N GLY A 110 15.13 -3.51 8.23
CA GLY A 110 14.88 -4.30 9.43
C GLY A 110 14.42 -5.68 9.03
N VAL A 111 13.29 -6.13 9.59
CA VAL A 111 12.78 -7.48 9.39
C VAL A 111 11.29 -7.40 9.11
N LEU A 112 10.93 -7.35 7.83
CA LEU A 112 9.55 -7.28 7.36
C LEU A 112 9.31 -8.36 6.30
N ARG A 113 8.18 -9.07 6.42
CA ARG A 113 7.73 -10.01 5.40
C ARG A 113 6.46 -9.48 4.75
N LEU A 114 6.48 -9.26 3.44
CA LEU A 114 5.30 -8.82 2.68
C LEU A 114 4.87 -9.95 1.73
N VAL A 115 3.63 -10.39 1.88
CA VAL A 115 2.99 -11.30 0.92
C VAL A 115 2.16 -10.43 -0.02
N MET A 116 2.60 -10.32 -1.26
CA MET A 116 1.96 -9.51 -2.28
C MET A 116 1.27 -10.39 -3.31
N GLU A 117 0.01 -10.09 -3.59
CA GLU A 117 -0.72 -10.66 -4.71
C GLU A 117 -0.62 -9.70 -5.90
N LEU A 118 0.10 -10.13 -6.93
CA LEU A 118 0.41 -9.34 -8.10
C LEU A 118 -0.42 -9.78 -9.30
N SER A 119 -0.90 -8.79 -10.05
CA SER A 119 -1.52 -8.96 -11.36
C SER A 119 -0.61 -8.26 -12.39
N GLY A 120 0.34 -9.01 -12.94
CA GLY A 120 1.45 -8.43 -13.69
C GLY A 120 2.34 -7.57 -12.77
N GLU A 121 2.45 -6.29 -13.08
CA GLU A 121 3.22 -5.31 -12.29
C GLU A 121 2.36 -4.59 -11.23
N MET A 122 1.04 -4.77 -11.26
CA MET A 122 0.11 -4.09 -10.36
C MET A 122 -0.11 -4.90 -9.07
N VAL A 123 0.00 -4.23 -7.93
CA VAL A 123 -0.30 -4.84 -6.62
C VAL A 123 -1.82 -4.84 -6.41
N ARG A 124 -2.41 -6.02 -6.22
CA ARG A 124 -3.84 -6.16 -5.87
C ARG A 124 -4.07 -6.16 -4.37
N LYS A 125 -3.20 -6.85 -3.64
CA LYS A 125 -3.26 -7.00 -2.19
C LYS A 125 -1.85 -7.12 -1.64
N CYS A 126 -1.62 -6.54 -0.47
CA CYS A 126 -0.37 -6.64 0.26
C CYS A 126 -0.69 -6.95 1.72
N ASP A 127 -0.21 -8.10 2.20
CA ASP A 127 -0.37 -8.54 3.57
C ASP A 127 0.99 -8.45 4.30
N PRO A 128 1.23 -7.41 5.12
CA PRO A 128 2.43 -7.27 5.93
C PRO A 128 2.39 -8.20 7.15
N HIS A 129 3.23 -9.22 7.15
CA HIS A 129 3.47 -10.05 8.32
C HIS A 129 4.55 -9.42 9.21
N ILE A 130 4.09 -8.79 10.28
CA ILE A 130 4.93 -8.22 11.33
C ILE A 130 5.11 -9.20 12.51
N GLY A 131 5.90 -8.82 13.51
CA GLY A 131 6.12 -9.60 14.73
C GLY A 131 7.42 -10.39 14.78
N LEU A 132 8.23 -10.37 13.71
CA LEU A 132 9.57 -10.98 13.69
C LEU A 132 10.54 -10.31 14.68
N LEU A 133 10.27 -9.06 15.07
CA LEU A 133 10.99 -8.32 16.11
C LEU A 133 10.15 -8.14 17.38
N HIS A 134 9.06 -8.88 17.56
CA HIS A 134 8.29 -8.83 18.81
C HIS A 134 9.11 -9.49 19.94
N ARG A 135 9.34 -8.74 21.01
CA ARG A 135 10.18 -9.17 22.16
C ARG A 135 9.40 -9.26 23.47
N GLY A 136 8.07 -9.12 23.45
CA GLY A 136 7.25 -9.10 24.67
C GLY A 136 7.64 -7.97 25.64
N THR A 137 8.00 -6.79 25.11
CA THR A 137 8.52 -5.66 25.91
C THR A 137 7.54 -5.20 26.98
N GLU A 138 6.25 -5.06 26.65
CA GLU A 138 5.19 -4.71 27.60
C GLU A 138 5.10 -5.70 28.77
N LYS A 139 5.26 -7.00 28.50
CA LYS A 139 5.23 -8.05 29.52
C LYS A 139 6.45 -7.97 30.45
N LEU A 140 7.62 -7.63 29.90
CA LEU A 140 8.83 -7.44 30.70
C LEU A 140 8.75 -6.19 31.59
N ILE A 141 8.02 -5.17 31.15
CA ILE A 141 7.80 -3.93 31.92
C ILE A 141 6.96 -4.21 33.17
N GLU A 142 5.95 -5.10 33.10
CA GLU A 142 5.12 -5.48 34.26
C GLU A 142 5.94 -6.03 35.45
N TYR A 143 7.05 -6.71 35.18
CA TYR A 143 7.92 -7.30 36.21
C TYR A 143 9.04 -6.36 36.68
N LYS A 144 9.05 -5.10 36.26
CA LYS A 144 10.11 -4.13 36.54
C LYS A 144 9.56 -2.85 37.15
N THR A 145 10.40 -2.15 37.91
CA THR A 145 10.06 -0.83 38.44
C THR A 145 10.11 0.23 37.35
N TYR A 146 9.49 1.39 37.58
CA TYR A 146 9.44 2.49 36.59
C TYR A 146 10.83 2.88 36.06
N LEU A 147 11.82 3.02 36.94
CA LEU A 147 13.19 3.36 36.53
C LEU A 147 13.88 2.23 35.74
N GLN A 148 13.61 0.97 36.10
CA GLN A 148 14.14 -0.18 35.37
C GLN A 148 13.43 -0.40 34.03
N ALA A 149 12.20 0.08 33.89
CA ALA A 149 11.41 0.01 32.67
C ALA A 149 11.82 1.07 31.64
N LEU A 150 12.36 2.23 32.07
CA LEU A 150 12.76 3.33 31.20
C LEU A 150 13.60 2.90 29.97
N PRO A 151 14.67 2.08 30.09
CA PRO A 151 15.51 1.73 28.94
C PRO A 151 14.82 0.84 27.89
N TYR A 152 13.62 0.32 28.16
CA TYR A 152 12.83 -0.36 27.12
C TYR A 152 12.30 0.64 26.09
N PHE A 153 11.93 1.86 26.51
CA PHE A 153 11.39 2.89 25.63
C PHE A 153 12.42 3.40 24.63
N ASP A 154 13.69 3.49 25.02
CA ASP A 154 14.82 3.80 24.13
C ASP A 154 15.02 2.82 22.98
N ARG A 155 14.47 1.62 23.12
CA ARG A 155 14.69 0.48 22.21
C ARG A 155 13.45 0.14 21.39
N LEU A 156 12.35 0.87 21.57
CA LEU A 156 11.14 0.73 20.75
C LEU A 156 11.37 1.39 19.39
N ASP A 157 11.31 2.73 19.35
CA ASP A 157 11.89 3.49 18.24
C ASP A 157 13.36 3.78 18.59
N TYR A 158 14.24 2.96 18.03
CA TYR A 158 15.69 3.02 18.27
C TYR A 158 16.39 4.17 17.53
N VAL A 159 15.65 4.98 16.75
CA VAL A 159 16.17 6.18 16.10
C VAL A 159 15.78 7.43 16.89
N SER A 160 14.64 7.41 17.59
CA SER A 160 14.16 8.52 18.42
C SER A 160 14.19 8.26 19.93
N MET A 161 15.37 7.92 20.45
CA MET A 161 15.59 7.45 21.83
C MET A 161 15.02 8.41 22.89
N MET A 162 15.50 9.67 22.92
CA MET A 162 15.10 10.66 23.93
C MET A 162 13.61 11.05 23.84
N CYS A 163 13.02 11.05 22.64
CA CYS A 163 11.59 11.33 22.48
C CYS A 163 10.72 10.25 23.15
N ASN A 164 11.14 8.98 23.10
CA ASN A 164 10.44 7.89 23.75
C ASN A 164 10.61 7.96 25.28
N GLU A 165 11.82 8.26 25.75
CA GLU A 165 12.07 8.52 27.18
C GLU A 165 11.23 9.69 27.69
N GLN A 166 11.11 10.76 26.90
CA GLN A 166 10.31 11.94 27.21
C GLN A 166 8.82 11.59 27.30
N ALA A 167 8.27 10.85 26.33
CA ALA A 167 6.88 10.42 26.35
C ALA A 167 6.57 9.56 27.61
N TYR A 168 7.46 8.62 27.93
CA TYR A 168 7.33 7.80 29.14
C TYR A 168 7.45 8.64 30.42
N SER A 169 8.43 9.54 30.48
CA SER A 169 8.66 10.39 31.65
C SER A 169 7.48 11.33 31.90
N LEU A 170 6.92 11.94 30.85
CA LEU A 170 5.72 12.78 30.95
C LEU A 170 4.50 11.99 31.43
N ALA A 171 4.34 10.73 31.01
CA ALA A 171 3.28 9.87 31.49
C ALA A 171 3.41 9.58 32.99
N VAL A 172 4.62 9.24 33.45
CA VAL A 172 4.89 8.97 34.87
C VAL A 172 4.78 10.25 35.72
N GLU A 173 5.27 11.39 35.22
CA GLU A 173 5.17 12.69 35.89
C GLU A 173 3.72 13.16 36.04
N LYS A 174 2.89 12.91 35.02
CA LYS A 174 1.45 13.18 35.06
C LYS A 174 0.74 12.30 36.09
N LEU A 175 1.11 11.03 36.21
CA LEU A 175 0.56 10.15 37.25
C LEU A 175 1.00 10.55 38.67
N LEU A 176 2.24 11.00 38.82
CA LEU A 176 2.79 11.48 40.09
C LEU A 176 2.39 12.91 40.44
N ASN A 177 1.74 13.64 39.53
CA ASN A 177 1.39 15.06 39.66
C ASN A 177 2.60 15.94 40.05
N ILE A 178 3.78 15.65 39.51
CA ILE A 178 5.00 16.45 39.72
C ILE A 178 5.32 17.27 38.48
N ARG A 179 5.89 18.46 38.68
CA ARG A 179 6.40 19.30 37.59
C ARG A 179 7.94 19.27 37.60
N PRO A 180 8.60 18.91 36.48
CA PRO A 180 10.05 18.95 36.41
C PRO A 180 10.56 20.41 36.49
N PRO A 181 11.80 20.63 36.94
CA PRO A 181 12.36 21.98 37.04
C PRO A 181 12.49 22.63 35.65
N PRO A 182 12.39 23.98 35.55
CA PRO A 182 12.39 24.68 34.26
C PRO A 182 13.62 24.35 33.39
N ARG A 183 14.81 24.27 34.00
CA ARG A 183 16.05 23.91 33.29
C ARG A 183 15.94 22.52 32.63
N ALA A 184 15.35 21.54 33.30
CA ALA A 184 15.16 20.21 32.73
C ALA A 184 14.19 20.21 31.54
N GLN A 185 13.13 21.03 31.60
CA GLN A 185 12.19 21.17 30.47
C GLN A 185 12.90 21.73 29.22
N TRP A 186 13.74 22.75 29.38
CA TRP A 186 14.53 23.30 28.26
C TRP A 186 15.51 22.29 27.69
N ILE A 187 16.22 21.53 28.54
CA ILE A 187 17.15 20.49 28.09
C ILE A 187 16.39 19.39 27.33
N ARG A 188 15.20 18.98 27.80
CA ARG A 188 14.34 17.99 27.12
C ARG A 188 13.89 18.47 25.75
N VAL A 189 13.44 19.72 25.64
CA VAL A 189 13.03 20.30 24.34
C VAL A 189 14.22 20.38 23.38
N LEU A 190 15.39 20.82 23.85
CA LEU A 190 16.61 20.87 23.05
C LEU A 190 16.99 19.48 22.49
N PHE A 191 17.10 18.47 23.35
CA PHE A 191 17.42 17.11 22.87
C PHE A 191 16.28 16.45 22.12
N GLY A 192 15.02 16.80 22.39
CA GLY A 192 13.86 16.35 21.62
C GLY A 192 13.95 16.83 20.17
N GLU A 193 14.36 18.07 19.93
CA GLU A 193 14.55 18.60 18.58
C GLU A 193 15.83 18.09 17.91
N ILE A 194 16.94 17.87 18.64
CA ILE A 194 18.10 17.13 18.10
C ILE A 194 17.69 15.70 17.70
N THR A 195 16.88 15.03 18.51
CA THR A 195 16.33 13.70 18.19
C THR A 195 15.44 13.74 16.95
N ARG A 196 14.66 14.81 16.78
CA ARG A 196 13.85 15.02 15.58
C ARG A 196 14.72 15.15 14.33
N LEU A 197 15.81 15.91 14.41
CA LEU A 197 16.79 16.01 13.32
C LEU A 197 17.40 14.64 13.00
N LEU A 198 17.85 13.90 14.01
CA LEU A 198 18.38 12.54 13.86
C LEU A 198 17.40 11.59 13.15
N ASN A 199 16.11 11.67 13.50
CA ASN A 199 15.08 10.82 12.93
C ASN A 199 14.73 11.23 11.50
N HIS A 200 14.56 12.53 11.21
CA HIS A 200 14.28 12.98 9.85
C HIS A 200 15.44 12.75 8.90
N ILE A 201 16.70 12.91 9.35
CA ILE A 201 17.87 12.53 8.55
C ILE A 201 17.81 11.06 8.19
N MET A 202 17.59 10.18 9.17
CA MET A 202 17.46 8.74 8.91
C MET A 202 16.34 8.48 7.90
N ALA A 203 15.13 8.97 8.15
CA ALA A 203 13.96 8.74 7.30
C ALA A 203 14.18 9.19 5.85
N VAL A 204 14.69 10.41 5.63
CA VAL A 204 14.91 10.95 4.28
C VAL A 204 16.04 10.21 3.57
N THR A 205 17.17 9.96 4.26
CA THR A 205 18.33 9.33 3.63
C THR A 205 18.12 7.86 3.31
N THR A 206 17.44 7.10 4.17
CA THR A 206 17.14 5.70 3.89
C THR A 206 16.08 5.59 2.80
N HIS A 207 15.09 6.47 2.80
CA HIS A 207 14.12 6.55 1.69
C HIS A 207 14.82 6.87 0.36
N ALA A 208 15.77 7.80 0.37
CA ALA A 208 16.58 8.12 -0.80
C ALA A 208 17.43 6.93 -1.26
N LEU A 209 18.04 6.21 -0.33
CA LEU A 209 18.84 5.02 -0.58
C LEU A 209 18.02 3.91 -1.25
N ASP A 210 16.82 3.64 -0.74
CA ASP A 210 15.90 2.64 -1.29
C ASP A 210 15.43 2.95 -2.71
N LEU A 211 15.29 4.24 -3.02
CA LEU A 211 14.98 4.70 -4.38
C LEU A 211 16.20 4.74 -5.32
N GLY A 212 17.41 4.57 -4.76
CA GLY A 212 18.68 4.43 -5.48
C GLY A 212 19.67 5.60 -5.32
N ALA A 213 19.31 6.65 -4.60
CA ALA A 213 20.19 7.79 -4.35
C ALA A 213 21.09 7.53 -3.12
N MET A 214 22.28 6.98 -3.37
CA MET A 214 23.21 6.56 -2.30
C MET A 214 23.99 7.72 -1.65
N THR A 215 24.35 8.74 -2.41
CA THR A 215 25.22 9.85 -1.95
C THR A 215 24.69 10.61 -0.72
N PRO A 216 23.41 11.07 -0.67
CA PRO A 216 22.92 11.87 0.45
C PRO A 216 22.95 11.12 1.79
N PHE A 217 22.87 9.78 1.74
CA PHE A 217 22.99 8.94 2.92
C PHE A 217 24.34 9.12 3.62
N PHE A 218 25.44 9.08 2.87
CA PHE A 218 26.78 9.23 3.45
C PHE A 218 27.04 10.65 3.96
N TRP A 219 26.56 11.68 3.25
CA TRP A 219 26.75 13.07 3.65
C TRP A 219 26.06 13.39 4.98
N LEU A 220 24.80 13.00 5.12
CA LEU A 220 24.06 13.31 6.34
C LEU A 220 24.35 12.35 7.49
N PHE A 221 24.90 11.15 7.20
CA PHE A 221 25.38 10.27 8.27
C PHE A 221 26.63 10.84 8.96
N GLU A 222 27.44 11.66 8.29
CA GLU A 222 28.50 12.43 8.94
C GLU A 222 27.91 13.42 9.96
N GLU A 223 26.86 14.16 9.60
CA GLU A 223 26.18 15.09 10.51
C GLU A 223 25.46 14.34 11.64
N ARG A 224 24.92 13.15 11.35
CA ARG A 224 24.33 12.24 12.33
C ARG A 224 25.35 11.76 13.36
N GLU A 225 26.59 11.49 12.93
CA GLU A 225 27.69 11.10 13.80
C GLU A 225 28.07 12.23 14.78
N LYS A 226 28.14 13.47 14.29
CA LYS A 226 28.37 14.66 15.16
C LYS A 226 27.29 14.80 16.23
N MET A 227 26.03 14.55 15.88
CA MET A 227 24.95 14.54 16.86
C MET A 227 25.05 13.38 17.87
N PHE A 228 25.58 12.22 17.48
CA PHE A 228 25.87 11.15 18.43
C PHE A 228 27.00 11.49 19.41
N GLU A 229 27.96 12.33 19.01
CA GLU A 229 28.96 12.86 19.93
C GLU A 229 28.29 13.72 21.04
N PHE A 230 27.26 14.50 20.71
CA PHE A 230 26.49 15.23 21.73
C PHE A 230 25.79 14.28 22.71
N TYR A 231 25.28 13.14 22.23
CA TYR A 231 24.62 12.13 23.06
C TYR A 231 25.63 11.44 23.97
N GLU A 232 26.80 11.12 23.43
CA GLU A 232 27.89 10.54 24.19
C GLU A 232 28.38 11.49 25.28
N ARG A 233 28.53 12.78 24.97
CA ARG A 233 28.97 13.77 25.97
C ARG A 233 27.97 14.00 27.08
N VAL A 234 26.67 13.93 26.81
CA VAL A 234 25.64 14.18 27.83
C VAL A 234 25.31 12.94 28.67
N SER A 235 25.37 11.74 28.08
CA SER A 235 24.90 10.51 28.72
C SER A 235 25.97 9.43 28.92
N GLY A 236 27.10 9.53 28.23
CA GLY A 236 28.11 8.49 28.13
C GLY A 236 27.80 7.39 27.10
N ALA A 237 26.62 7.42 26.48
CA ALA A 237 26.21 6.47 25.45
C ALA A 237 25.86 7.20 24.16
N ARG A 238 26.18 6.57 23.02
CA ARG A 238 25.96 7.16 21.70
C ARG A 238 24.52 7.11 21.22
N MET A 239 23.76 6.07 21.60
CA MET A 239 22.36 5.90 21.19
C MET A 239 21.41 5.78 22.39
N HIS A 240 21.48 4.67 23.12
CA HIS A 240 20.60 4.42 24.26
C HIS A 240 21.12 5.15 25.50
N ALA A 241 20.61 6.36 25.74
CA ALA A 241 21.14 7.30 26.70
C ALA A 241 20.60 7.12 28.13
N ALA A 242 19.36 6.64 28.30
CA ALA A 242 18.66 6.61 29.59
C ALA A 242 18.75 7.94 30.37
N TYR A 243 18.66 9.06 29.64
CA TYR A 243 19.05 10.39 30.13
C TYR A 243 17.85 11.19 30.65
N ILE A 244 16.74 11.20 29.92
CA ILE A 244 15.47 11.76 30.36
C ILE A 244 14.81 10.74 31.28
N ARG A 245 14.55 11.16 32.52
CA ARG A 245 13.96 10.30 33.55
C ARG A 245 12.70 10.92 34.11
N PRO A 246 11.77 10.12 34.68
CA PRO A 246 10.67 10.67 35.44
C PRO A 246 11.18 11.59 36.56
N GLY A 247 10.82 12.86 36.52
CA GLY A 247 11.27 13.93 37.41
C GLY A 247 12.21 14.97 36.78
N GLY A 248 12.71 14.75 35.56
CA GLY A 248 13.54 15.72 34.84
C GLY A 248 14.60 15.07 33.93
N VAL A 249 15.86 15.43 34.14
CA VAL A 249 17.02 14.87 33.45
C VAL A 249 17.96 14.24 34.47
N HIS A 250 18.72 13.22 34.08
CA HIS A 250 19.58 12.49 35.01
C HIS A 250 20.78 13.32 35.48
N GLN A 251 21.45 14.01 34.55
CA GLN A 251 22.65 14.82 34.79
C GLN A 251 22.53 16.13 34.00
N ASP A 252 23.21 17.19 34.44
CA ASP A 252 23.23 18.45 33.70
C ASP A 252 24.19 18.37 32.50
N LEU A 253 24.07 19.32 31.58
CA LEU A 253 24.95 19.45 30.41
C LEU A 253 26.40 19.68 30.86
N PRO A 254 27.40 19.03 30.22
CA PRO A 254 28.80 19.37 30.44
C PRO A 254 29.11 20.78 29.91
N LEU A 255 30.11 21.43 30.52
CA LEU A 255 30.56 22.76 30.11
C LEU A 255 31.06 22.74 28.64
N GLY A 256 30.69 23.77 27.87
CA GLY A 256 31.08 23.94 26.46
C GLY A 256 30.17 23.25 25.43
N LEU A 257 29.28 22.33 25.83
CA LEU A 257 28.43 21.60 24.88
C LEU A 257 27.47 22.52 24.09
N MET A 258 26.99 23.60 24.71
CA MET A 258 26.08 24.53 24.05
C MET A 258 26.76 25.29 22.90
N ASP A 259 28.05 25.62 23.05
CA ASP A 259 28.82 26.29 22.00
C ASP A 259 29.00 25.37 20.80
N ASP A 260 29.24 24.08 21.05
CA ASP A 260 29.40 23.07 20.00
C ASP A 260 28.09 22.81 19.25
N ILE A 261 26.95 22.72 19.97
CA ILE A 261 25.62 22.60 19.35
C ILE A 261 25.32 23.84 18.47
N TYR A 262 25.74 25.02 18.91
CA TYR A 262 25.57 26.26 18.14
C TYR A 262 26.47 26.31 16.89
N GLN A 263 27.69 25.79 16.95
CA GLN A 263 28.53 25.66 15.76
C GLN A 263 27.97 24.64 14.78
N PHE A 264 27.43 23.53 15.29
CA PHE A 264 26.75 22.54 14.47
C PHE A 264 25.54 23.14 13.74
N SER A 265 24.66 23.85 14.45
CA SER A 265 23.44 24.40 13.84
C SER A 265 23.72 25.40 12.72
N LYS A 266 24.81 26.19 12.82
CA LYS A 266 25.26 27.09 11.75
C LYS A 266 25.61 26.33 10.46
N ASN A 267 26.38 25.25 10.60
CA ASN A 267 26.86 24.49 9.46
C ASN A 267 25.79 23.55 8.90
N PHE A 268 24.88 23.07 9.76
CA PHE A 268 23.85 22.12 9.39
C PHE A 268 22.85 22.70 8.38
N SER A 269 22.56 24.01 8.45
CA SER A 269 21.71 24.66 7.44
C SER A 269 22.26 24.50 6.02
N LEU A 270 23.57 24.70 5.83
CA LEU A 270 24.21 24.54 4.52
C LEU A 270 24.10 23.10 4.02
N ARG A 271 24.23 22.11 4.92
CA ARG A 271 24.09 20.68 4.57
C ARG A 271 22.67 20.32 4.14
N LEU A 272 21.66 20.98 4.71
CA LEU A 272 20.28 20.81 4.26
C LEU A 272 20.05 21.40 2.88
N ASP A 273 20.64 22.57 2.58
CA ASP A 273 20.55 23.18 1.26
C ASP A 273 21.19 22.29 0.18
N GLU A 274 22.37 21.71 0.47
CA GLU A 274 23.06 20.73 -0.41
C GLU A 274 22.20 19.48 -0.67
N LEU A 275 21.48 19.00 0.36
CA LEU A 275 20.55 17.87 0.23
C LEU A 275 19.37 18.24 -0.66
N GLU A 276 18.77 19.41 -0.43
CA GLU A 276 17.60 19.89 -1.15
C GLU A 276 17.91 20.11 -2.62
N GLU A 277 19.09 20.66 -2.93
CA GLU A 277 19.58 20.84 -4.30
C GLU A 277 19.66 19.52 -5.06
N LEU A 278 20.09 18.44 -4.40
CA LEU A 278 20.23 17.11 -5.02
C LEU A 278 18.90 16.37 -5.21
N LEU A 279 17.97 16.49 -4.26
CA LEU A 279 16.74 15.68 -4.25
C LEU A 279 15.50 16.45 -4.73
N THR A 280 15.21 17.63 -4.19
CA THR A 280 13.89 18.26 -4.29
C THR A 280 13.52 18.63 -5.73
N ASN A 281 14.45 19.23 -6.46
CA ASN A 281 14.23 19.64 -7.85
C ASN A 281 14.61 18.57 -8.88
N ASN A 282 15.08 17.40 -8.42
CA ASN A 282 15.49 16.33 -9.32
C ASN A 282 14.28 15.67 -9.99
N ARG A 283 14.27 15.65 -11.33
CA ARG A 283 13.21 15.00 -12.13
C ARG A 283 13.01 13.52 -11.78
N ILE A 284 14.08 12.79 -11.49
CA ILE A 284 14.01 11.35 -11.19
C ILE A 284 13.31 11.17 -9.84
N TRP A 285 13.70 11.96 -8.85
CA TRP A 285 13.09 11.96 -7.53
C TRP A 285 11.60 12.28 -7.60
N ARG A 286 11.23 13.36 -8.29
CA ARG A 286 9.85 13.79 -8.47
C ARG A 286 9.00 12.74 -9.18
N ASN A 287 9.49 12.13 -10.25
CA ASN A 287 8.77 11.07 -10.97
C ASN A 287 8.55 9.81 -10.12
N ARG A 288 9.36 9.59 -9.07
CA ARG A 288 9.30 8.42 -8.18
C ARG A 288 8.57 8.69 -6.87
N THR A 289 8.10 9.90 -6.62
CA THR A 289 7.48 10.31 -5.35
C THR A 289 6.14 11.02 -5.55
N ILE A 290 5.98 11.79 -6.64
CA ILE A 290 4.72 12.44 -6.97
C ILE A 290 3.71 11.39 -7.45
N ASP A 291 2.47 11.51 -6.98
CA ASP A 291 1.33 10.63 -7.28
C ASP A 291 1.47 9.18 -6.77
N ILE A 292 2.36 8.95 -5.79
CA ILE A 292 2.52 7.65 -5.12
C ILE A 292 2.05 7.75 -3.66
N GLY A 293 1.15 6.85 -3.27
CA GLY A 293 0.69 6.75 -1.87
C GLY A 293 -0.20 7.91 -1.42
N VAL A 294 -1.00 8.47 -2.34
CA VAL A 294 -1.93 9.56 -2.05
C VAL A 294 -2.95 9.12 -1.00
N VAL A 295 -3.02 9.85 0.11
CA VAL A 295 -3.99 9.60 1.19
C VAL A 295 -4.90 10.81 1.38
N THR A 296 -6.21 10.59 1.30
CA THR A 296 -7.18 11.66 1.57
C THR A 296 -7.24 12.00 3.07
N ALA A 297 -7.63 13.24 3.40
CA ALA A 297 -7.74 13.67 4.80
C ALA A 297 -8.71 12.80 5.62
N GLU A 298 -9.81 12.35 5.01
CA GLU A 298 -10.81 11.49 5.67
C GLU A 298 -10.25 10.09 5.95
N GLU A 299 -9.58 9.47 4.97
CA GLU A 299 -8.93 8.16 5.16
C GLU A 299 -7.84 8.24 6.22
N ALA A 300 -7.02 9.30 6.21
CA ALA A 300 -5.94 9.47 7.18
C ALA A 300 -6.48 9.52 8.62
N LEU A 301 -7.63 10.17 8.85
CA LEU A 301 -8.29 10.19 10.15
C LEU A 301 -8.91 8.83 10.51
N ASN A 302 -9.63 8.21 9.57
CA ASN A 302 -10.30 6.93 9.80
C ASN A 302 -9.30 5.79 10.08
N TYR A 303 -8.13 5.83 9.46
CA TYR A 303 -7.06 4.83 9.67
C TYR A 303 -6.19 5.15 10.89
N GLY A 304 -6.44 6.26 11.58
CA GLY A 304 -5.70 6.65 12.78
C GLY A 304 -4.26 7.08 12.51
N PHE A 305 -3.98 7.66 11.33
CA PHE A 305 -2.66 8.20 11.03
C PHE A 305 -2.33 9.38 11.94
N SER A 306 -1.03 9.66 12.11
CA SER A 306 -0.54 10.75 12.94
C SER A 306 0.73 11.39 12.37
N GLY A 307 1.09 12.56 12.89
CA GLY A 307 2.36 13.23 12.55
C GLY A 307 2.43 13.68 11.09
N VAL A 308 3.50 13.28 10.39
CA VAL A 308 3.79 13.72 9.01
C VAL A 308 2.71 13.26 8.04
N MET A 309 2.14 12.06 8.24
CA MET A 309 1.10 11.53 7.35
C MET A 309 -0.17 12.40 7.35
N LEU A 310 -0.64 12.82 8.53
CA LEU A 310 -1.79 13.73 8.63
C LEU A 310 -1.49 15.10 7.98
N ARG A 311 -0.29 15.63 8.24
CA ARG A 311 0.11 16.93 7.71
C ARG A 311 0.28 16.90 6.20
N GLY A 312 0.77 15.80 5.62
CA GLY A 312 0.87 15.60 4.17
C GLY A 312 -0.49 15.68 3.47
N SER A 313 -1.51 15.08 4.09
CA SER A 313 -2.92 15.13 3.65
C SER A 313 -3.62 16.47 3.88
N GLY A 314 -2.94 17.49 4.40
CA GLY A 314 -3.47 18.85 4.55
C GLY A 314 -4.11 19.18 5.91
N ILE A 315 -4.07 18.26 6.87
CA ILE A 315 -4.63 18.50 8.21
C ILE A 315 -3.61 19.25 9.07
N GLN A 316 -3.99 20.42 9.59
CA GLN A 316 -3.16 21.25 10.45
C GLN A 316 -3.16 20.74 11.90
N TRP A 317 -2.43 19.65 12.15
CA TRP A 317 -2.35 19.02 13.47
C TRP A 317 -0.90 18.75 13.91
N ASP A 318 -0.52 19.34 15.04
CA ASP A 318 0.74 19.07 15.73
C ASP A 318 0.53 19.22 17.24
N LEU A 319 0.85 18.17 18.00
CA LEU A 319 0.72 18.14 19.45
C LEU A 319 1.54 19.24 20.13
N ARG A 320 2.69 19.63 19.57
CA ARG A 320 3.54 20.69 20.15
C ARG A 320 2.87 22.07 20.14
N LYS A 321 1.90 22.28 19.23
CA LYS A 321 1.12 23.53 19.14
C LYS A 321 -0.24 23.40 19.82
N THR A 322 -0.96 22.29 19.61
CA THR A 322 -2.33 22.13 20.11
C THR A 322 -2.40 21.74 21.58
N GLN A 323 -1.48 20.89 22.03
CA GLN A 323 -1.40 20.38 23.40
C GLN A 323 0.06 20.46 23.88
N PRO A 324 0.58 21.68 24.07
CA PRO A 324 1.99 21.89 24.37
C PRO A 324 2.38 21.16 25.66
N TYR A 325 3.55 20.54 25.62
CA TYR A 325 4.21 19.90 26.75
C TYR A 325 5.58 20.54 26.98
N ASP A 326 6.13 20.36 28.18
CA ASP A 326 7.36 21.03 28.64
C ASP A 326 7.33 22.55 28.39
N VAL A 327 8.11 23.06 27.43
CA VAL A 327 8.24 24.50 27.11
C VAL A 327 8.05 24.80 25.61
N TYR A 328 7.34 23.94 24.87
CA TYR A 328 7.04 24.16 23.45
C TYR A 328 6.14 25.38 23.19
N ASP A 329 5.45 25.88 24.21
CA ASP A 329 4.62 27.09 24.20
C ASP A 329 5.44 28.39 24.16
N GLN A 330 6.70 28.34 24.60
CA GLN A 330 7.60 29.50 24.68
C GLN A 330 8.54 29.62 23.47
N VAL A 331 8.50 28.67 22.53
CA VAL A 331 9.34 28.66 21.34
C VAL A 331 8.53 29.00 20.09
N GLU A 332 9.13 29.83 19.23
CA GLU A 332 8.54 30.21 17.95
C GLU A 332 8.99 29.24 16.86
N PHE A 333 8.03 28.64 16.16
CA PHE A 333 8.26 27.74 15.03
C PHE A 333 6.97 27.57 14.23
N ASP A 334 7.12 27.27 12.94
CA ASP A 334 6.02 26.95 12.04
C ASP A 334 5.93 25.45 11.77
N VAL A 335 4.73 25.00 11.40
CA VAL A 335 4.46 23.60 11.09
C VAL A 335 4.20 23.47 9.58
N PRO A 336 4.99 22.68 8.84
CA PRO A 336 4.76 22.48 7.41
C PRO A 336 3.53 21.59 7.18
N VAL A 337 2.70 21.99 6.22
CA VAL A 337 1.45 21.31 5.85
C VAL A 337 1.48 21.04 4.34
N GLY A 338 1.23 19.79 3.97
CA GLY A 338 1.13 19.34 2.58
C GLY A 338 -0.22 19.70 1.94
N SER A 339 -0.34 19.44 0.64
CA SER A 339 -1.56 19.80 -0.11
C SER A 339 -2.14 18.66 -0.95
N ARG A 340 -1.39 17.58 -1.20
CA ARG A 340 -1.76 16.55 -2.18
C ARG A 340 -1.80 15.14 -1.61
N GLY A 341 -1.80 15.00 -0.28
CA GLY A 341 -1.59 13.71 0.39
C GLY A 341 -0.22 13.18 0.09
#